data_AF-A0A8T5M8K6-F1
#
_entry.id   AF-A0A8T5M8K6-F1
#
_cell.length_a   1.000
_cell.length_b   1.000
_cell.length_c   1.000
_cell.angle_alpha   90.00
_cell.angle_beta   90.00
_cell.angle_gamma   90.00
#
_symmetry.space_group_name_H-M   'P 1'
#
loop_
_entity.id
_entity.type
_entity.pdbx_description
1 polymer ?
#
loop_
_entity_poly.entity_id
_entity_poly.type
_entity_poly.pdbx_seq_one_letter_code
_entity_poly.pdbx_strand_id
1 'polypeptide(L)'
;MFQRRRNAYKVLFCIILTEKEAFLFTLVHKKYTYRNGKKYGPYLYENKRMDGRVVTSYLGKERRRNRRYSLIYLFGCLLLLFLLGFFFYIQSGGFDLFLSPYSQGELIVGEFSFSIGGEEVVLSDAKVKVRLANEEEIYHEKNFFLSDVSLINYPEIEFDLQIFLIGKGEGESEKIQNEKEEGTPLSPEETTQVVHGIVTADENYGYVFEQGEVGAELISNSVNVNGVKIGSDVLRINEEENKIIVSTDYVVGSKINIDIEKFGFVVPGKDSVLYIEVVSSGGEVIAKEERDILVGEVAEESEEEIVEIPEEQKIKFGEPVVWTKEIVVSGQQRITFELPAKAELVSVNEIELSSGEGVPPSRPEEVVLSPSGNQVFEYEITK
;
A
#
# COMPACT_ATOMS: atom_id res chain seq x y z
N MET A 1 31.80 -51.21 -4.31
CA MET A 1 31.20 -51.09 -2.95
C MET A 1 30.95 -49.60 -2.69
N PHE A 2 29.76 -49.07 -3.02
CA PHE A 2 29.48 -47.64 -2.89
C PHE A 2 28.99 -47.32 -1.47
N GLN A 3 29.82 -46.65 -0.67
CA GLN A 3 29.40 -46.05 0.60
C GLN A 3 28.38 -44.93 0.29
N ARG A 4 27.10 -45.18 0.57
CA ARG A 4 26.10 -44.10 0.60
C ARG A 4 26.46 -43.12 1.72
N ARG A 5 27.00 -41.96 1.36
CA ARG A 5 27.19 -40.82 2.27
C ARG A 5 25.83 -40.49 2.89
N ARG A 6 25.71 -40.60 4.22
CA ARG A 6 24.51 -40.20 4.95
C ARG A 6 24.42 -38.68 4.87
N ASN A 7 23.25 -38.15 4.52
CA ASN A 7 23.02 -36.73 4.43
C ASN A 7 23.11 -36.11 5.84
N ALA A 8 24.10 -35.25 6.07
CA ALA A 8 24.42 -34.68 7.39
C ALA A 8 23.23 -33.92 8.00
N TYR A 9 22.41 -33.26 7.17
CA TYR A 9 21.24 -32.52 7.62
C TYR A 9 20.16 -33.42 8.24
N LYS A 10 20.03 -34.69 7.78
CA LYS A 10 19.12 -35.65 8.42
C LYS A 10 19.58 -36.06 9.81
N VAL A 11 20.89 -36.13 10.02
CA VAL A 11 21.46 -36.50 11.33
C VAL A 11 21.24 -35.37 12.32
N LEU A 12 21.53 -34.13 11.93
CA LEU A 12 21.33 -32.95 12.77
C LEU A 12 19.85 -32.75 13.14
N PHE A 13 18.93 -32.90 12.18
CA PHE A 13 17.49 -32.76 12.43
C PHE A 13 16.93 -33.84 13.36
N CYS A 14 17.46 -35.08 13.26
CA CYS A 14 17.11 -36.13 14.20
C CYS A 14 17.62 -35.83 15.61
N ILE A 15 18.83 -35.28 15.76
CA ILE A 15 19.42 -34.91 17.07
C ILE A 15 18.56 -33.85 17.77
N ILE A 16 18.17 -32.79 17.05
CA ILE A 16 17.34 -31.69 17.59
C ILE A 16 15.96 -32.21 18.04
N LEU A 17 15.38 -33.18 17.34
CA LEU A 17 14.10 -33.78 17.72
C LEU A 17 14.20 -34.79 18.87
N THR A 18 15.35 -35.42 19.08
CA THR A 18 15.56 -36.40 20.17
C THR A 18 15.81 -35.78 21.54
N GLU A 19 16.21 -34.50 21.62
CA GLU A 19 16.50 -33.83 22.89
C GLU A 19 15.26 -33.67 23.78
N LYS A 20 14.05 -33.79 23.19
CA LYS A 20 12.77 -33.81 23.91
C LYS A 20 12.22 -35.23 24.11
N GLU A 21 13.02 -36.21 24.55
CA GLU A 21 12.65 -37.58 25.01
C GLU A 21 11.58 -38.41 24.23
N ALA A 22 11.06 -37.95 23.10
CA ALA A 22 9.79 -38.44 22.54
C ALA A 22 9.98 -39.48 21.42
N PHE A 23 11.19 -39.71 20.92
CA PHE A 23 11.41 -40.64 19.81
C PHE A 23 12.67 -41.47 19.97
N LEU A 24 12.54 -42.63 20.62
CA LEU A 24 13.46 -43.75 20.39
C LEU A 24 13.25 -44.25 18.96
N PHE A 25 14.13 -43.85 18.05
CA PHE A 25 14.12 -44.38 16.67
C PHE A 25 14.49 -45.86 16.69
N THR A 26 13.48 -46.72 16.64
CA THR A 26 13.70 -48.16 16.50
C THR A 26 14.14 -48.47 15.07
N LEU A 27 15.20 -49.28 14.94
CA LEU A 27 15.74 -49.63 13.63
C LEU A 27 14.84 -50.68 12.97
N VAL A 28 13.89 -50.20 12.16
CA VAL A 28 12.99 -51.06 11.38
C VAL A 28 13.64 -51.43 10.05
N HIS A 29 13.63 -52.71 9.70
CA HIS A 29 14.10 -53.19 8.40
C HIS A 29 12.96 -53.70 7.53
N LYS A 30 13.10 -53.52 6.22
CA LYS A 30 12.11 -53.93 5.22
C LYS A 30 12.44 -55.33 4.71
N LYS A 31 11.46 -56.22 4.72
CA LYS A 31 11.56 -57.56 4.15
C LYS A 31 10.55 -57.75 3.03
N TYR A 32 10.97 -58.45 1.99
CA TYR A 32 10.12 -58.87 0.87
C TYR A 32 10.06 -60.39 0.84
N THR A 33 8.92 -60.93 0.44
CA THR A 33 8.72 -62.37 0.29
C THR A 33 8.24 -62.68 -1.13
N TYR A 34 8.57 -63.86 -1.63
CA TYR A 34 8.12 -64.33 -2.94
C TYR A 34 7.17 -65.51 -2.76
N ARG A 35 6.00 -65.44 -3.40
CA ARG A 35 5.03 -66.54 -3.41
C ARG A 35 4.55 -66.73 -4.85
N ASN A 36 4.72 -67.93 -5.41
CA ASN A 36 4.38 -68.24 -6.81
C ASN A 36 5.05 -67.29 -7.81
N GLY A 37 6.33 -66.95 -7.60
CA GLY A 37 7.09 -66.02 -8.45
C GLY A 37 6.74 -64.53 -8.29
N LYS A 38 5.67 -64.16 -7.56
CA LYS A 38 5.29 -62.76 -7.33
C LYS A 38 5.93 -62.21 -6.04
N LYS A 39 6.42 -60.97 -6.09
CA LYS A 39 7.04 -60.25 -4.94
C LYS A 39 5.97 -59.58 -4.07
N TYR A 40 5.97 -59.86 -2.78
CA TYR A 40 5.08 -59.29 -1.77
C TYR A 40 5.85 -58.47 -0.74
N GLY A 41 5.25 -57.38 -0.26
CA GLY A 41 5.84 -56.43 0.69
C GLY A 41 5.90 -54.99 0.14
N PRO A 42 6.65 -54.09 0.79
CA PRO A 42 7.52 -54.35 1.95
C PRO A 42 6.75 -54.58 3.26
N TYR A 43 7.25 -55.54 4.03
CA TYR A 43 6.85 -55.82 5.40
C TYR A 43 7.88 -55.21 6.35
N LEU A 44 7.40 -54.60 7.43
CA LEU A 44 8.24 -53.93 8.43
C LEU A 44 8.50 -54.88 9.60
N TYR A 45 9.77 -55.03 9.96
CA TYR A 45 10.21 -55.85 11.07
C TYR A 45 11.16 -55.08 11.98
N GLU A 46 11.04 -55.33 13.27
CA GLU A 46 11.89 -54.76 14.32
C GLU A 46 12.64 -55.88 15.04
N ASN A 47 13.94 -55.70 15.25
CA ASN A 47 14.75 -56.64 16.02
C ASN A 47 15.05 -56.05 17.40
N LYS A 48 14.71 -56.77 18.46
CA LYS A 48 15.08 -56.45 19.84
C LYS A 48 15.86 -57.60 20.45
N ARG A 49 16.81 -57.29 21.34
CA ARG A 49 17.45 -58.30 22.19
C ARG A 49 16.68 -58.38 23.50
N MET A 50 16.14 -59.55 23.81
CA MET A 50 15.49 -59.85 25.08
C MET A 50 16.12 -61.15 25.60
N ASP A 51 16.67 -61.12 26.82
CA ASP A 51 17.27 -62.28 27.50
C ASP A 51 18.34 -63.01 26.66
N GLY A 52 19.24 -62.24 26.03
CA GLY A 52 20.34 -62.78 25.23
C GLY A 52 19.93 -63.35 23.86
N ARG A 53 18.65 -63.31 23.50
CA ARG A 53 18.13 -63.77 22.20
C ARG A 53 17.67 -62.59 21.35
N VAL A 54 17.82 -62.69 20.03
CA VAL A 54 17.28 -61.71 19.08
C VAL A 54 15.85 -62.10 18.73
N VAL A 55 14.89 -61.27 19.11
CA VAL A 55 13.46 -61.44 18.81
C VAL A 55 13.08 -60.46 17.71
N THR A 56 12.52 -60.98 16.62
CA THR A 56 12.03 -60.18 15.49
C THR A 56 10.51 -60.05 15.57
N SER A 57 10.01 -58.84 15.75
CA SER A 57 8.57 -58.55 15.77
C SER A 57 8.10 -57.98 14.43
N TYR A 58 6.96 -58.45 13.94
CA TYR A 58 6.34 -57.96 12.71
C TYR A 58 5.48 -56.73 13.02
N LEU A 59 5.79 -55.60 12.37
CA LEU A 59 5.12 -54.32 12.61
C LEU A 59 3.99 -54.02 11.61
N GLY A 60 3.82 -54.84 10.57
CA GLY A 60 2.80 -54.61 9.54
C GLY A 60 3.39 -54.32 8.15
N LYS A 61 2.49 -54.02 7.20
CA LYS A 61 2.86 -53.56 5.85
C LYS A 61 3.17 -52.07 5.90
N GLU A 62 4.18 -51.63 5.16
CA GLU A 62 4.42 -50.20 4.99
C GLU A 62 3.19 -49.57 4.32
N ARG A 63 2.50 -48.67 5.03
CA ARG A 63 1.46 -47.85 4.39
C ARG A 63 2.16 -47.06 3.29
N ARG A 64 1.71 -47.21 2.03
CA ARG A 64 2.20 -46.39 0.92
C ARG A 64 1.89 -44.94 1.27
N ARG A 65 2.90 -44.20 1.75
CA ARG A 65 2.76 -42.77 2.01
C ARG A 65 2.40 -42.11 0.69
N ASN A 66 1.19 -41.57 0.62
CA ASN A 66 0.67 -41.02 -0.61
C ASN A 66 1.43 -39.71 -0.89
N ARG A 67 2.43 -39.78 -1.77
CA ARG A 67 3.41 -38.71 -2.03
C ARG A 67 2.76 -37.39 -2.45
N ARG A 68 1.54 -37.46 -2.98
CA ARG A 68 0.74 -36.28 -3.39
C ARG A 68 0.51 -35.30 -2.23
N TYR A 69 0.21 -35.78 -1.02
CA TYR A 69 -0.03 -34.87 0.11
C TYR A 69 1.23 -34.13 0.55
N SER A 70 2.44 -34.71 0.37
CA SER A 70 3.68 -34.01 0.75
C SER A 70 3.96 -32.77 -0.09
N LEU A 71 3.55 -32.77 -1.36
CA LEU A 71 3.66 -31.57 -2.22
C LEU A 71 2.65 -30.50 -1.81
N ILE A 72 1.42 -30.90 -1.48
CA ILE A 72 0.37 -29.97 -1.02
C ILE A 72 0.82 -29.24 0.25
N TYR A 73 1.39 -29.93 1.23
CA TYR A 73 1.90 -29.29 2.44
C TYR A 73 3.08 -28.33 2.16
N LEU A 74 3.95 -28.66 1.20
CA LEU A 74 5.06 -27.78 0.83
C LEU A 74 4.54 -26.48 0.21
N PHE A 75 3.60 -26.57 -0.74
CA PHE A 75 2.98 -25.40 -1.38
C PHE A 75 2.18 -24.57 -0.37
N GLY A 76 1.43 -25.22 0.52
CA GLY A 76 0.70 -24.50 1.58
C GLY A 76 1.62 -23.75 2.53
N CYS A 77 2.77 -24.33 2.89
CA CYS A 77 3.77 -23.66 3.71
C CYS A 77 4.44 -22.47 3.00
N LEU A 78 4.71 -22.61 1.69
CA LEU A 78 5.30 -21.54 0.88
C LEU A 78 4.31 -20.38 0.68
N LEU A 79 3.03 -20.69 0.43
CA LEU A 79 1.96 -19.70 0.35
C LEU A 79 1.78 -18.95 1.68
N LEU A 80 1.81 -19.67 2.81
CA LEU A 80 1.72 -19.05 4.13
C LEU A 80 2.88 -18.07 4.38
N LEU A 81 4.11 -18.44 4.02
CA LEU A 81 5.27 -17.54 4.11
C LEU A 81 5.13 -16.31 3.21
N PHE A 82 4.59 -16.48 2.00
CA PHE A 82 4.31 -15.36 1.11
C PHE A 82 3.27 -14.40 1.70
N LEU A 83 2.16 -14.91 2.24
CA LEU A 83 1.13 -14.09 2.89
C LEU A 83 1.67 -13.36 4.12
N LEU A 84 2.52 -14.00 4.92
CA LEU A 84 3.22 -13.35 6.03
C LEU A 84 4.12 -12.21 5.54
N GLY A 85 4.94 -12.44 4.51
CA GLY A 85 5.77 -11.39 3.93
C GLY A 85 4.97 -10.23 3.35
N PHE A 86 3.84 -10.52 2.71
CA PHE A 86 2.94 -9.52 2.15
C PHE A 86 2.25 -8.70 3.25
N PHE A 87 1.85 -9.32 4.36
CA PHE A 87 1.29 -8.63 5.52
C PHE A 87 2.29 -7.61 6.10
N PHE A 88 3.56 -8.00 6.27
CA PHE A 88 4.61 -7.07 6.71
C PHE A 88 4.89 -5.95 5.70
N TYR A 89 4.71 -6.21 4.40
CA TYR A 89 4.88 -5.20 3.36
C TYR A 89 3.75 -4.14 3.36
N ILE A 90 2.51 -4.53 3.65
CA ILE A 90 1.40 -3.56 3.74
C ILE A 90 1.52 -2.70 5.01
N GLN A 91 1.99 -3.28 6.11
CA GLN A 91 2.02 -2.60 7.40
C GLN A 91 3.13 -1.53 7.51
N SER A 92 4.14 -1.54 6.64
CA SER A 92 5.04 -0.40 6.50
C SER A 92 4.28 0.76 5.85
N GLY A 93 3.78 1.70 6.64
CA GLY A 93 3.12 2.91 6.15
C GLY A 93 3.93 3.58 5.05
N GLY A 94 3.26 3.94 3.95
CA GLY A 94 3.92 4.59 2.82
C GLY A 94 4.32 6.01 3.17
N PHE A 95 5.58 6.37 2.92
CA PHE A 95 6.08 7.72 3.00
C PHE A 95 6.32 8.27 1.59
N ASP A 96 5.77 9.45 1.32
CA ASP A 96 6.11 10.21 0.12
C ASP A 96 7.03 11.36 0.50
N LEU A 97 8.32 11.17 0.24
CA LEU A 97 9.30 12.24 0.29
C LEU A 97 9.62 12.70 -1.12
N PHE A 98 9.30 13.96 -1.42
CA PHE A 98 9.69 14.62 -2.66
C PHE A 98 10.91 15.50 -2.40
N LEU A 99 12.08 15.02 -2.81
CA LEU A 99 13.32 15.81 -2.81
C LEU A 99 13.64 16.21 -4.25
N SER A 100 13.97 17.48 -4.46
CA SER A 100 14.60 17.93 -5.70
C SER A 100 16.04 17.44 -5.76
N PRO A 101 16.66 17.30 -6.94
CA PRO A 101 18.10 17.06 -7.02
C PRO A 101 18.86 18.24 -6.41
N TYR A 102 19.91 17.96 -5.63
CA TYR A 102 20.73 18.98 -4.97
C TYR A 102 22.17 18.95 -5.49
N SER A 103 22.90 20.04 -5.29
CA SER A 103 24.35 20.10 -5.45
C SER A 103 25.06 19.84 -4.12
N GLN A 104 26.30 19.35 -4.18
CA GLN A 104 27.12 19.20 -2.97
C GLN A 104 27.33 20.56 -2.30
N GLY A 105 27.12 20.64 -0.98
CA GLY A 105 27.23 21.88 -0.22
C GLY A 105 26.00 22.79 -0.28
N GLU A 106 24.94 22.37 -0.98
CA GLU A 106 23.66 23.09 -1.00
C GLU A 106 22.85 22.83 0.26
N LEU A 107 22.08 23.83 0.69
CA LEU A 107 21.09 23.69 1.75
C LEU A 107 19.93 22.83 1.24
N ILE A 108 19.54 21.82 2.01
CA ILE A 108 18.37 21.00 1.66
C ILE A 108 17.11 21.81 1.96
N VAL A 109 16.40 22.18 0.89
CA VAL A 109 15.11 22.88 0.96
C VAL A 109 14.02 21.94 0.45
N GLY A 110 12.91 21.82 1.18
CA GLY A 110 11.80 20.98 0.77
C GLY A 110 10.80 20.73 1.89
N GLU A 111 9.65 20.16 1.54
CA GLU A 111 8.61 19.77 2.48
C GLU A 111 8.51 18.24 2.50
N PHE A 112 8.70 17.67 3.68
CA PHE A 112 8.41 16.26 3.93
C PHE A 112 6.98 16.15 4.41
N SER A 113 6.22 15.24 3.79
CA SER A 113 4.88 14.92 4.26
C SER A 113 4.73 13.44 4.55
N PHE A 114 4.16 13.10 5.69
CA PHE A 114 3.85 11.71 6.03
C PHE A 114 2.39 11.56 6.42
N SER A 115 1.80 10.48 5.90
CA SER A 115 0.49 10.00 6.29
C SER A 115 0.68 8.87 7.28
N ILE A 116 0.19 9.04 8.50
CA ILE A 116 0.18 7.99 9.49
C ILE A 116 -1.11 7.20 9.26
N GLY A 117 -0.97 5.94 8.86
CA GLY A 117 -2.09 5.04 8.58
C GLY A 117 -2.93 4.83 9.83
N GLY A 118 -4.25 4.96 9.70
CA GLY A 118 -5.22 4.89 10.79
C GLY A 118 -5.12 3.58 11.55
N GLU A 119 -4.64 3.71 12.80
CA GLU A 119 -4.79 2.86 14.00
C GLU A 119 -3.64 3.19 14.98
N GLU A 120 -2.52 3.72 14.49
CA GLU A 120 -1.44 4.23 15.34
C GLU A 120 -1.79 5.63 15.86
N VAL A 121 -2.28 5.66 17.10
CA VAL A 121 -2.41 6.89 17.89
C VAL A 121 -1.03 7.52 17.99
N VAL A 122 -0.83 8.61 17.25
CA VAL A 122 0.34 9.48 17.44
C VAL A 122 0.22 10.06 18.84
N LEU A 123 1.00 9.50 19.76
CA LEU A 123 1.07 9.99 21.12
C LEU A 123 1.44 11.48 21.06
N SER A 124 0.80 12.31 21.88
CA SER A 124 0.95 13.77 21.94
C SER A 124 2.37 14.25 22.25
N ASP A 125 3.30 13.32 22.46
CA ASP A 125 4.70 13.50 22.82
C ASP A 125 5.68 12.87 21.82
N ALA A 126 5.19 12.45 20.65
CA ALA A 126 6.03 11.97 19.57
C ALA A 126 7.03 13.05 19.14
N LYS A 127 8.25 12.62 18.82
CA LYS A 127 9.36 13.45 18.34
C LYS A 127 9.72 13.02 16.94
N VAL A 128 10.01 13.98 16.08
CA VAL A 128 10.54 13.68 14.76
C VAL A 128 12.05 13.84 14.83
N LYS A 129 12.75 12.74 14.59
CA LYS A 129 14.21 12.67 14.55
C LYS A 129 14.63 12.61 13.08
N VAL A 130 15.34 13.63 12.64
CA VAL A 130 15.85 13.74 11.27
C VAL A 130 17.36 13.60 11.31
N ARG A 131 17.91 12.72 10.48
CA ARG A 131 19.35 12.47 10.42
C ARG A 131 19.83 12.50 8.98
N LEU A 132 20.87 13.29 8.74
CA LEU A 132 21.57 13.35 7.47
C LEU A 132 23.05 13.05 7.69
N ALA A 133 23.53 11.94 7.14
CA ALA A 133 24.89 11.45 7.36
C ALA A 133 25.24 11.34 8.87
N ASN A 134 26.11 12.23 9.37
CA ASN A 134 26.56 12.26 10.77
C ASN A 134 25.86 13.34 11.61
N GLU A 135 24.97 14.14 11.00
CA GLU A 135 24.21 15.18 11.67
C GLU A 135 22.83 14.64 12.04
N GLU A 136 22.39 14.90 13.26
CA GLU A 136 21.10 14.47 13.80
C GLU A 136 20.46 15.65 14.49
N GLU A 137 19.23 15.97 14.09
CA GLU A 137 18.41 16.98 14.73
C GLU A 137 17.10 16.35 15.22
N ILE A 138 16.72 16.70 16.44
CA ILE A 138 15.47 16.25 17.05
C ILE A 138 14.52 17.42 17.07
N TYR A 139 13.45 17.32 16.27
CA TYR A 139 12.42 18.32 16.22
C TYR A 139 11.48 18.16 17.43
N HIS A 140 11.66 19.06 18.38
CA HIS A 140 10.78 19.23 19.53
C HIS A 140 9.82 20.38 19.27
N GLU A 141 8.86 20.20 18.36
CA GLU A 141 7.73 21.14 18.34
C GLU A 141 6.99 20.94 19.66
N LYS A 142 7.18 21.87 20.61
CA LYS A 142 6.41 21.93 21.88
C LYS A 142 4.90 21.99 21.61
N ASN A 143 4.54 22.29 20.37
CA ASN A 143 3.22 22.22 19.79
C ASN A 143 3.18 21.32 18.54
N PHE A 144 3.61 20.06 18.64
CA PHE A 144 2.86 18.99 17.96
C PHE A 144 1.44 18.83 18.54
N PHE A 145 1.01 19.76 19.41
CA PHE A 145 -0.39 20.06 19.58
C PHE A 145 -1.03 20.12 18.21
N LEU A 146 -2.04 19.27 18.09
CA LEU A 146 -3.13 19.33 17.15
C LEU A 146 -3.90 20.67 17.23
N SER A 147 -3.23 21.80 17.49
CA SER A 147 -3.79 23.14 17.34
C SER A 147 -3.76 23.58 15.89
N ASP A 148 -2.76 23.13 15.11
CA ASP A 148 -2.73 23.27 13.65
C ASP A 148 -3.08 21.96 12.92
N VAL A 149 -3.06 20.81 13.61
CA VAL A 149 -3.85 19.63 13.19
C VAL A 149 -5.28 19.87 13.69
N SER A 150 -6.03 20.68 12.96
CA SER A 150 -7.42 21.05 13.25
C SER A 150 -8.30 19.83 13.55
N LEU A 151 -8.37 19.41 14.83
CA LEU A 151 -9.05 18.19 15.30
C LEU A 151 -8.59 16.91 14.57
N ILE A 152 -8.58 15.77 15.25
CA ILE A 152 -8.80 14.52 14.52
C ILE A 152 -10.24 14.64 14.01
N ASN A 153 -10.38 15.20 12.80
CA ASN A 153 -11.69 15.42 12.22
C ASN A 153 -12.13 14.07 11.68
N TYR A 154 -12.94 13.36 12.47
CA TYR A 154 -13.62 12.16 12.00
C TYR A 154 -14.61 12.63 10.95
N PRO A 155 -14.34 12.42 9.65
CA PRO A 155 -15.24 12.94 8.67
C PRO A 155 -16.58 12.23 8.83
N GLU A 156 -17.65 12.95 8.52
CA GLU A 156 -18.95 12.34 8.34
C GLU A 156 -18.86 11.37 7.15
N ILE A 157 -19.18 10.09 7.42
CA ILE A 157 -19.26 9.05 6.39
C ILE A 157 -20.72 8.89 6.04
N GLU A 158 -21.07 9.28 4.82
CA GLU A 158 -22.41 9.10 4.25
C GLU A 158 -22.52 7.70 3.65
N PHE A 159 -23.67 7.05 3.80
CA PHE A 159 -23.93 5.73 3.23
C PHE A 159 -25.43 5.47 3.01
N ASP A 160 -25.74 4.42 2.23
CA ASP A 160 -27.11 4.00 1.95
C ASP A 160 -27.35 2.57 2.47
N LEU A 161 -28.43 2.39 3.23
CA LEU A 161 -28.97 1.10 3.66
C LEU A 161 -30.17 0.72 2.80
N GLN A 162 -30.18 -0.51 2.29
CA GLN A 162 -31.32 -1.13 1.65
C GLN A 162 -32.08 -1.97 2.68
N ILE A 163 -33.30 -1.54 3.03
CA ILE A 163 -34.21 -2.24 3.93
C ILE A 163 -35.10 -3.20 3.12
N PHE A 164 -35.22 -4.44 3.57
CA PHE A 164 -36.07 -5.46 2.96
C PHE A 164 -37.42 -5.55 3.68
N LEU A 165 -38.50 -5.49 2.91
CA LEU A 165 -39.87 -5.59 3.40
C LEU A 165 -40.44 -6.96 3.05
N ILE A 166 -41.04 -7.66 4.02
CA ILE A 166 -41.99 -8.72 3.68
C ILE A 166 -43.23 -8.02 3.15
N GLY A 167 -43.46 -8.14 1.84
CA GLY A 167 -44.73 -7.78 1.25
C GLY A 167 -45.84 -8.50 2.03
N LYS A 168 -46.62 -7.74 2.81
CA LYS A 168 -47.92 -8.22 3.28
C LYS A 168 -48.72 -8.46 2.00
N GLY A 169 -48.76 -9.71 1.55
CA GLY A 169 -49.69 -10.15 0.54
C GLY A 169 -51.10 -9.97 1.06
N GLU A 170 -51.61 -8.74 1.06
CA GLU A 170 -53.04 -8.44 1.08
C GLU A 170 -53.60 -8.85 -0.28
N GLY A 171 -53.55 -10.15 -0.53
CA GLY A 171 -54.51 -10.78 -1.41
C GLY A 171 -55.83 -10.82 -0.65
N GLU A 172 -56.67 -9.81 -0.88
CA GLU A 172 -58.11 -10.07 -0.91
C GLU A 172 -58.30 -11.27 -1.83
N SER A 173 -58.53 -12.43 -1.22
CA SER A 173 -58.84 -13.66 -1.92
C SER A 173 -60.22 -13.51 -2.56
N GLU A 174 -60.30 -12.81 -3.69
CA GLU A 174 -61.41 -12.98 -4.62
C GLU A 174 -61.34 -14.41 -5.14
N LYS A 175 -62.38 -15.17 -4.78
CA LYS A 175 -62.58 -16.57 -5.15
C LYS A 175 -62.57 -16.73 -6.67
N ILE A 176 -61.41 -17.02 -7.25
CA ILE A 176 -61.35 -17.62 -8.58
C ILE A 176 -61.20 -19.13 -8.38
N GLN A 177 -62.35 -19.81 -8.42
CA GLN A 177 -62.42 -21.25 -8.56
C GLN A 177 -62.03 -21.64 -9.99
N ASN A 178 -61.18 -22.66 -10.08
CA ASN A 178 -60.95 -23.56 -11.22
C ASN A 178 -59.99 -23.05 -12.30
N GLU A 179 -58.71 -23.38 -12.16
CA GLU A 179 -58.04 -24.27 -13.11
C GLU A 179 -56.78 -24.86 -12.49
N LYS A 180 -56.60 -26.16 -12.69
CA LYS A 180 -55.56 -26.98 -12.08
C LYS A 180 -54.36 -26.98 -13.03
N GLU A 181 -53.56 -25.94 -12.98
CA GLU A 181 -52.24 -25.91 -13.63
C GLU A 181 -51.14 -25.88 -12.56
N GLU A 182 -50.21 -26.83 -12.68
CA GLU A 182 -48.99 -26.93 -11.85
C GLU A 182 -48.05 -25.76 -12.20
N GLY A 183 -48.35 -24.57 -11.67
CA GLY A 183 -47.49 -23.39 -11.76
C GLY A 183 -46.45 -23.38 -10.65
N THR A 184 -45.19 -23.20 -11.02
CA THR A 184 -44.05 -22.90 -10.12
C THR A 184 -44.47 -21.83 -9.10
N PRO A 185 -44.24 -22.02 -7.79
CA PRO A 185 -44.56 -20.99 -6.80
C PRO A 185 -43.83 -19.70 -7.17
N LEU A 186 -44.58 -18.65 -7.50
CA LEU A 186 -44.05 -17.32 -7.72
C LEU A 186 -43.37 -16.87 -6.42
N SER A 187 -42.07 -16.60 -6.50
CA SER A 187 -41.32 -15.99 -5.39
C SER A 187 -42.03 -14.69 -5.02
N PRO A 188 -42.31 -14.44 -3.72
CA PRO A 188 -42.92 -13.18 -3.30
C PRO A 188 -42.08 -12.01 -3.84
N GLU A 189 -42.74 -10.99 -4.38
CA GLU A 189 -42.07 -9.76 -4.80
C GLU A 189 -41.50 -9.06 -3.57
N GLU A 190 -40.17 -9.08 -3.44
CA GLU A 190 -39.48 -8.35 -2.38
C GLU A 190 -39.48 -6.86 -2.73
N THR A 191 -40.16 -6.06 -1.91
CA THR A 191 -40.04 -4.60 -1.98
C THR A 191 -38.86 -4.15 -1.13
N THR A 192 -38.10 -3.17 -1.62
CA THR A 192 -36.96 -2.62 -0.89
C THR A 192 -37.08 -1.10 -0.75
N GLN A 193 -36.60 -0.58 0.37
CA GLN A 193 -36.54 0.86 0.66
C GLN A 193 -35.09 1.26 0.92
N VAL A 194 -34.68 2.43 0.43
CA VAL A 194 -33.33 2.96 0.68
C VAL A 194 -33.38 4.04 1.74
N VAL A 195 -32.48 3.95 2.73
CA VAL A 195 -32.35 4.89 3.84
C VAL A 195 -30.94 5.45 3.86
N HIS A 196 -30.82 6.78 3.88
CA HIS A 196 -29.54 7.48 3.96
C HIS A 196 -29.10 7.63 5.42
N GLY A 197 -27.85 7.29 5.71
CA GLY A 197 -27.23 7.39 7.02
C GLY A 197 -25.93 8.18 6.99
N ILE A 198 -25.59 8.75 8.15
CA ILE A 198 -24.31 9.41 8.41
C ILE A 198 -23.75 8.81 9.69
N VAL A 199 -22.47 8.45 9.67
CA VAL A 199 -21.75 7.91 10.84
C VAL A 199 -20.42 8.63 10.99
N THR A 200 -19.98 8.82 12.23
CA THR A 200 -18.62 9.29 12.57
C THR A 200 -17.96 8.27 13.49
N ALA A 201 -16.66 8.39 13.74
CA ALA A 201 -15.98 7.45 14.64
C ALA A 201 -16.53 7.50 16.08
N ASP A 202 -17.09 8.65 16.48
CA ASP A 202 -17.62 8.86 17.83
C ASP A 202 -19.15 8.61 17.92
N GLU A 203 -19.86 8.64 16.78
CA GLU A 203 -21.32 8.51 16.74
C GLU A 203 -21.77 7.44 15.74
N ASN A 204 -22.36 6.36 16.29
CA ASN A 204 -22.96 5.29 15.50
C ASN A 204 -24.33 5.71 14.93
N TYR A 205 -24.66 5.22 13.74
CA TYR A 205 -26.00 5.34 13.16
C TYR A 205 -26.86 4.14 13.55
N GLY A 206 -28.05 4.39 14.10
CA GLY A 206 -29.01 3.34 14.47
C GLY A 206 -30.31 3.43 13.66
N TYR A 207 -30.69 2.35 12.98
CA TYR A 207 -31.97 2.21 12.30
C TYR A 207 -32.86 1.20 13.05
N VAL A 208 -34.08 1.58 13.42
CA VAL A 208 -35.03 0.71 14.13
C VAL A 208 -36.06 0.18 13.14
N PHE A 209 -36.22 -1.14 13.07
CA PHE A 209 -37.14 -1.75 12.11
C PHE A 209 -38.60 -1.45 12.43
N GLU A 210 -39.37 -1.13 11.39
CA GLU A 210 -40.83 -0.99 11.43
C GLU A 210 -41.55 -2.32 11.15
N GLN A 211 -42.87 -2.38 11.42
CA GLN A 211 -43.64 -3.60 11.23
C GLN A 211 -43.66 -4.05 9.76
N GLY A 212 -42.99 -5.17 9.48
CA GLY A 212 -42.93 -5.77 8.14
C GLY A 212 -41.55 -5.66 7.50
N GLU A 213 -40.63 -4.91 8.10
CA GLU A 213 -39.21 -4.93 7.72
C GLU A 213 -38.54 -6.15 8.35
N VAL A 214 -37.66 -6.80 7.60
CA VAL A 214 -37.02 -8.08 8.00
C VAL A 214 -35.51 -8.09 7.95
N GLY A 215 -34.90 -7.03 7.45
CA GLY A 215 -33.45 -6.90 7.43
C GLY A 215 -33.03 -5.65 6.71
N ALA A 216 -31.74 -5.35 6.80
CA ALA A 216 -31.11 -4.37 5.92
C ALA A 216 -29.74 -4.84 5.46
N GLU A 217 -29.31 -4.33 4.32
CA GLU A 217 -27.99 -4.52 3.76
C GLU A 217 -27.41 -3.18 3.34
N LEU A 218 -26.09 -3.00 3.47
CA LEU A 218 -25.40 -1.82 2.97
C LEU A 218 -25.34 -1.87 1.44
N ILE A 219 -25.76 -0.80 0.77
CA ILE A 219 -25.64 -0.72 -0.69
C ILE A 219 -24.17 -0.60 -1.06
N SER A 220 -23.68 -1.53 -1.87
CA SER A 220 -22.29 -1.52 -2.36
C SER A 220 -21.99 -0.21 -3.11
N ASN A 221 -20.85 0.42 -2.79
CA ASN A 221 -20.39 1.70 -3.37
C ASN A 221 -21.29 2.92 -3.07
N SER A 222 -22.09 2.86 -2.00
CA SER A 222 -22.81 4.02 -1.45
C SER A 222 -21.96 4.85 -0.48
N VAL A 223 -20.91 4.25 0.10
CA VAL A 223 -20.11 4.89 1.14
C VAL A 223 -19.28 6.04 0.57
N ASN A 224 -19.40 7.20 1.19
CA ASN A 224 -18.82 8.45 0.71
C ASN A 224 -18.26 9.27 1.88
N VAL A 225 -17.06 9.82 1.69
CA VAL A 225 -16.40 10.74 2.61
C VAL A 225 -16.07 12.02 1.87
N ASN A 226 -16.68 13.14 2.27
CA ASN A 226 -16.47 14.45 1.65
C ASN A 226 -16.65 14.47 0.11
N GLY A 227 -17.59 13.67 -0.43
CA GLY A 227 -17.83 13.58 -1.87
C GLY A 227 -16.99 12.52 -2.60
N VAL A 228 -16.02 11.88 -1.94
CA VAL A 228 -15.20 10.80 -2.48
C VAL A 228 -15.77 9.44 -2.07
N LYS A 229 -16.10 8.60 -3.06
CA LYS A 229 -16.55 7.21 -2.82
C LYS A 229 -15.42 6.36 -2.26
N ILE A 230 -15.71 5.62 -1.20
CA ILE A 230 -14.79 4.68 -0.56
C ILE A 230 -15.43 3.29 -0.43
N GLY A 231 -14.63 2.29 -0.04
CA GLY A 231 -15.09 0.93 0.16
C GLY A 231 -16.03 0.80 1.36
N SER A 232 -16.93 -0.18 1.33
CA SER A 232 -17.85 -0.48 2.43
C SER A 232 -17.19 -1.16 3.63
N ASP A 233 -15.94 -1.60 3.49
CA ASP A 233 -15.14 -2.25 4.52
C ASP A 233 -14.80 -1.34 5.70
N VAL A 234 -14.93 -0.02 5.53
CA VAL A 234 -14.78 0.98 6.59
C VAL A 234 -15.98 1.05 7.55
N LEU A 235 -17.09 0.40 7.21
CA LEU A 235 -18.30 0.36 8.03
C LEU A 235 -18.49 -1.02 8.65
N ARG A 236 -18.91 -1.04 9.91
CA ARG A 236 -19.28 -2.24 10.67
C ARG A 236 -20.76 -2.22 10.97
N ILE A 237 -21.47 -3.27 10.57
CA ILE A 237 -22.90 -3.43 10.78
C ILE A 237 -23.13 -4.48 11.85
N ASN A 238 -23.82 -4.09 12.91
CA ASN A 238 -24.26 -4.98 13.99
C ASN A 238 -25.79 -5.00 14.03
N GLU A 239 -26.36 -6.19 13.99
CA GLU A 239 -27.80 -6.41 14.13
C GLU A 239 -28.15 -6.72 15.59
N GLU A 240 -29.08 -5.96 16.15
CA GLU A 240 -29.75 -6.22 17.42
C GLU A 240 -31.24 -6.51 17.16
N GLU A 241 -31.97 -7.07 18.14
CA GLU A 241 -33.30 -7.70 17.96
C GLU A 241 -34.34 -6.92 17.12
N ASN A 242 -34.29 -5.58 17.09
CA ASN A 242 -35.17 -4.76 16.24
C ASN A 242 -34.45 -3.50 15.70
N LYS A 243 -33.12 -3.52 15.61
CA LYS A 243 -32.36 -2.39 15.10
C LYS A 243 -31.05 -2.81 14.46
N ILE A 244 -30.61 -2.06 13.47
CA ILE A 244 -29.27 -2.14 12.92
C ILE A 244 -28.45 -0.96 13.41
N ILE A 245 -27.22 -1.24 13.83
CA ILE A 245 -26.23 -0.23 14.18
C ILE A 245 -25.11 -0.27 13.15
N VAL A 246 -24.93 0.84 12.45
CA VAL A 246 -23.79 1.09 11.57
C VAL A 246 -22.79 1.93 12.34
N SER A 247 -21.56 1.45 12.41
CA SER A 247 -20.44 2.07 13.13
C SER A 247 -19.24 2.16 12.21
N THR A 248 -18.33 3.07 12.50
CA THR A 248 -17.04 3.17 11.80
C THR A 248 -15.94 3.46 12.82
N ASP A 249 -14.76 2.93 12.57
CA ASP A 249 -13.51 3.28 13.23
C ASP A 249 -12.58 4.04 12.27
N TYR A 250 -13.12 4.47 11.13
CA TYR A 250 -12.36 5.17 10.11
C TYR A 250 -11.90 6.54 10.61
N VAL A 251 -10.58 6.72 10.60
CA VAL A 251 -9.92 7.98 10.91
C VAL A 251 -9.19 8.43 9.64
N VAL A 252 -9.45 9.65 9.18
CA VAL A 252 -8.63 10.23 8.11
C VAL A 252 -7.28 10.54 8.72
N GLY A 253 -6.26 9.78 8.32
CA GLY A 253 -4.89 9.98 8.76
C GLY A 253 -4.48 11.44 8.57
N SER A 254 -3.95 12.06 9.63
CA SER A 254 -3.44 13.42 9.53
C SER A 254 -2.16 13.40 8.71
N LYS A 255 -2.12 14.23 7.66
CA LYS A 255 -0.89 14.49 6.91
C LYS A 255 -0.09 15.49 7.72
N ILE A 256 1.09 15.08 8.18
CA ILE A 256 2.01 15.97 8.90
C ILE A 256 3.03 16.46 7.88
N ASN A 257 3.10 17.78 7.73
CA ASN A 257 4.06 18.45 6.86
C ASN A 257 5.17 19.07 7.71
N ILE A 258 6.42 18.78 7.37
CA ILE A 258 7.60 19.33 8.03
C ILE A 258 8.48 19.97 6.97
N ASP A 259 8.76 21.25 7.17
CA ASP A 259 9.70 22.02 6.38
C ASP A 259 11.14 21.63 6.76
N ILE A 260 11.88 21.06 5.80
CA ILE A 260 13.24 20.55 5.98
C ILE A 260 14.24 21.69 6.13
N GLU A 261 13.95 22.87 5.56
CA GLU A 261 14.85 24.04 5.59
C GLU A 261 15.16 24.45 7.03
N LYS A 262 14.20 24.24 7.94
CA LYS A 262 14.33 24.55 9.38
C LYS A 262 15.47 23.79 10.08
N PHE A 263 15.90 22.65 9.54
CA PHE A 263 17.00 21.87 10.12
C PHE A 263 18.38 22.38 9.70
N GLY A 264 18.46 23.21 8.66
CA GLY A 264 19.74 23.78 8.23
C GLY A 264 20.72 22.77 7.62
N PHE A 265 20.24 21.59 7.20
CA PHE A 265 21.10 20.54 6.68
C PHE A 265 21.74 20.91 5.35
N VAL A 266 23.02 20.59 5.21
CA VAL A 266 23.81 20.79 3.99
C VAL A 266 24.21 19.44 3.41
N VAL A 267 24.07 19.26 2.11
CA VAL A 267 24.38 17.98 1.44
C VAL A 267 25.89 17.67 1.51
N PRO A 268 26.33 16.64 2.25
CA PRO A 268 27.76 16.41 2.46
C PRO A 268 28.46 15.76 1.25
N GLY A 269 27.75 14.99 0.42
CA GLY A 269 28.32 14.33 -0.76
C GLY A 269 27.33 13.50 -1.58
N LYS A 270 27.82 12.84 -2.64
CA LYS A 270 27.00 12.12 -3.65
C LYS A 270 26.14 10.97 -3.11
N ASP A 271 26.52 10.39 -1.97
CA ASP A 271 25.85 9.22 -1.38
C ASP A 271 25.17 9.55 -0.04
N SER A 272 24.59 10.74 0.06
CA SER A 272 23.94 11.19 1.30
C SER A 272 22.55 10.58 1.43
N VAL A 273 22.24 10.03 2.60
CA VAL A 273 20.94 9.44 2.89
C VAL A 273 20.26 10.22 4.00
N LEU A 274 19.03 10.67 3.72
CA LEU A 274 18.16 11.32 4.70
C LEU A 274 17.33 10.24 5.41
N TYR A 275 17.46 10.20 6.74
CA TYR A 275 16.66 9.34 7.61
C TYR A 275 15.67 10.18 8.38
N ILE A 276 14.41 9.76 8.39
CA ILE A 276 13.37 10.39 9.18
C ILE A 276 12.73 9.32 10.06
N GLU A 277 12.74 9.52 11.36
CA GLU A 277 12.16 8.63 12.36
C GLU A 277 11.15 9.39 13.21
N VAL A 278 9.92 8.89 13.29
CA VAL A 278 8.92 9.35 14.26
C VAL A 278 9.04 8.45 15.48
N VAL A 279 9.40 9.03 16.62
CA VAL A 279 9.73 8.29 17.84
C VAL A 279 8.76 8.68 18.95
N SER A 280 8.14 7.71 19.62
CA SER A 280 7.30 7.94 20.78
C SER A 280 8.10 8.50 21.96
N SER A 281 7.43 9.05 23.00
CA SER A 281 8.14 9.44 24.23
C SER A 281 8.90 8.31 24.92
N GLY A 282 8.45 7.06 24.73
CA GLY A 282 9.10 5.86 25.23
C GLY A 282 10.39 5.50 24.46
N GLY A 283 10.69 6.20 23.36
CA GLY A 283 11.84 5.91 22.49
C GLY A 283 11.56 4.83 21.46
N GLU A 284 10.31 4.38 21.31
CA GLU A 284 9.92 3.42 20.28
C GLU A 284 9.75 4.12 18.94
N VAL A 285 10.35 3.57 17.88
CA VAL A 285 10.20 4.10 16.53
C VAL A 285 8.84 3.68 16.00
N ILE A 286 7.95 4.65 15.85
CA ILE A 286 6.58 4.48 15.33
C ILE A 286 6.66 4.33 13.81
N ALA A 287 7.41 5.21 13.17
CA ALA A 287 7.47 5.29 11.72
C ALA A 287 8.90 5.66 11.28
N LYS A 288 9.37 5.11 10.16
CA LYS A 288 10.71 5.37 9.62
C LYS A 288 10.72 5.40 8.09
N GLU A 289 11.39 6.41 7.54
CA GLU A 289 11.69 6.54 6.11
C GLU A 289 13.17 6.79 5.87
N GLU A 290 13.67 6.27 4.76
CA GLU A 290 15.05 6.43 4.30
C GLU A 290 15.04 6.82 2.82
N ARG A 291 15.71 7.92 2.48
CA ARG A 291 15.76 8.41 1.10
C ARG A 291 17.15 8.86 0.70
N ASP A 292 17.58 8.35 -0.45
CA ASP A 292 18.82 8.78 -1.09
C ASP A 292 18.64 10.19 -1.64
N ILE A 293 19.60 11.07 -1.32
CA ILE A 293 19.68 12.40 -1.91
C ILE A 293 20.46 12.28 -3.21
N LEU A 294 19.74 12.43 -4.33
CA LEU A 294 20.37 12.45 -5.64
C LEU A 294 21.13 13.78 -5.79
N VAL A 295 22.45 13.70 -5.64
CA VAL A 295 23.31 14.84 -5.96
C VAL A 295 23.50 14.87 -7.46
N GLY A 296 22.95 15.88 -8.11
CA GLY A 296 23.22 16.12 -9.52
C GLY A 296 24.73 16.22 -9.69
N GLU A 297 25.29 15.50 -10.67
CA GLU A 297 26.61 15.88 -11.13
C GLU A 297 26.45 17.31 -11.62
N VAL A 298 27.05 18.27 -10.92
CA VAL A 298 27.25 19.60 -11.46
C VAL A 298 27.86 19.33 -12.82
N ALA A 299 27.07 19.56 -13.88
CA ALA A 299 27.57 19.42 -15.22
C ALA A 299 28.83 20.27 -15.20
N GLU A 300 30.00 19.63 -15.33
CA GLU A 300 31.24 20.36 -15.55
C GLU A 300 30.86 21.35 -16.63
N GLU A 301 30.87 22.65 -16.31
CA GLU A 301 30.57 23.70 -17.28
C GLU A 301 31.44 23.36 -18.47
N SER A 302 30.82 22.76 -19.50
CA SER A 302 31.50 22.41 -20.71
C SER A 302 31.99 23.75 -21.20
N GLU A 303 33.31 23.93 -21.19
CA GLU A 303 33.99 25.19 -21.53
C GLU A 303 33.14 25.88 -22.58
N GLU A 304 32.51 27.00 -22.20
CA GLU A 304 31.49 27.66 -23.01
C GLU A 304 31.98 27.66 -24.45
N GLU A 305 31.33 26.87 -25.32
CA GLU A 305 31.54 27.01 -26.74
C GLU A 305 31.12 28.45 -27.01
N ILE A 306 32.12 29.30 -27.27
CA ILE A 306 31.91 30.71 -27.58
C ILE A 306 31.04 30.70 -28.83
N VAL A 307 29.73 30.79 -28.62
CA VAL A 307 28.77 31.03 -29.68
C VAL A 307 29.15 32.42 -30.17
N GLU A 308 29.80 32.48 -31.32
CA GLU A 308 30.06 33.73 -32.02
C GLU A 308 28.71 34.45 -32.16
N ILE A 309 28.51 35.47 -31.34
CA ILE A 309 27.32 36.31 -31.39
C ILE A 309 27.31 36.89 -32.81
N PRO A 310 26.28 36.62 -33.63
CA PRO A 310 26.21 37.15 -34.98
C PRO A 310 26.29 38.68 -34.91
N GLU A 311 27.15 39.26 -35.76
CA GLU A 311 27.48 40.68 -35.80
C GLU A 311 26.27 41.59 -35.56
N GLU A 312 26.32 42.32 -34.44
CA GLU A 312 25.66 43.59 -34.15
C GLU A 312 24.25 43.79 -34.77
N GLN A 313 23.22 43.23 -34.12
CA GLN A 313 21.95 43.95 -34.12
C GLN A 313 22.15 45.25 -33.33
N LYS A 314 22.21 46.39 -34.02
CA LYS A 314 22.35 47.72 -33.41
C LYS A 314 21.12 48.03 -32.57
N ILE A 315 21.19 47.73 -31.27
CA ILE A 315 20.18 48.11 -30.29
C ILE A 315 20.24 49.64 -30.16
N LYS A 316 19.16 50.32 -30.52
CA LYS A 316 19.03 51.76 -30.26
C LYS A 316 18.37 51.97 -28.90
N PHE A 317 18.98 52.84 -28.09
CA PHE A 317 18.46 53.18 -26.78
C PHE A 317 17.05 53.78 -26.89
N GLY A 318 16.08 53.16 -26.20
CA GLY A 318 14.68 53.60 -26.18
C GLY A 318 13.76 52.95 -27.22
N GLU A 319 14.28 52.07 -28.09
CA GLU A 319 13.46 51.26 -28.99
C GLU A 319 13.16 49.87 -28.37
N PRO A 320 11.99 49.27 -28.65
CA PRO A 320 11.68 47.90 -28.23
C PRO A 320 12.67 46.91 -28.86
N VAL A 321 13.10 45.92 -28.09
CA VAL A 321 13.99 44.84 -28.53
C VAL A 321 13.29 43.50 -28.43
N VAL A 322 13.50 42.66 -29.44
CA VAL A 322 13.03 41.27 -29.44
C VAL A 322 14.08 40.44 -28.72
N TRP A 323 13.64 39.66 -27.72
CA TRP A 323 14.49 38.76 -26.97
C TRP A 323 14.01 37.32 -27.16
N THR A 324 14.94 36.41 -27.42
CA THR A 324 14.67 34.98 -27.59
C THR A 324 15.52 34.21 -26.59
N LYS A 325 14.90 33.31 -25.83
CA LYS A 325 15.60 32.38 -24.93
C LYS A 325 15.18 30.97 -25.24
N GLU A 326 16.16 30.12 -25.52
CA GLU A 326 15.97 28.69 -25.66
C GLU A 326 15.96 28.04 -24.28
N ILE A 327 15.00 27.14 -24.03
CA ILE A 327 14.85 26.45 -22.75
C ILE A 327 14.73 24.95 -23.05
N VAL A 328 15.68 24.17 -22.54
CA VAL A 328 15.67 22.70 -22.64
C VAL A 328 15.25 22.15 -21.28
N VAL A 329 14.13 21.41 -21.23
CA VAL A 329 13.61 20.82 -19.99
C VAL A 329 13.44 19.32 -20.14
N SER A 330 13.91 18.56 -19.15
CA SER A 330 13.74 17.11 -19.08
C SER A 330 12.97 16.72 -17.82
N GLY A 331 11.87 15.97 -17.98
CA GLY A 331 11.21 15.25 -16.88
C GLY A 331 10.34 16.05 -15.90
N GLN A 332 10.16 17.37 -16.06
CA GLN A 332 9.32 18.18 -15.17
C GLN A 332 7.97 18.53 -15.82
N GLN A 333 6.89 18.53 -15.02
CA GLN A 333 5.53 18.90 -15.45
C GLN A 333 5.30 20.43 -15.41
N ARG A 334 6.15 21.18 -14.70
CA ARG A 334 6.02 22.62 -14.47
C ARG A 334 7.35 23.32 -14.69
N ILE A 335 7.33 24.40 -15.47
CA ILE A 335 8.51 25.21 -15.79
C ILE A 335 8.22 26.65 -15.37
N THR A 336 9.17 27.28 -14.69
CA THR A 336 9.09 28.67 -14.26
C THR A 336 10.28 29.44 -14.82
N PHE A 337 10.04 30.59 -15.44
CA PHE A 337 11.10 31.49 -15.88
C PHE A 337 10.76 32.95 -15.56
N GLU A 338 11.80 33.70 -15.23
CA GLU A 338 11.70 35.14 -14.96
C GLU A 338 11.87 35.93 -16.26
N LEU A 339 10.96 36.88 -16.51
CA LEU A 339 11.07 37.83 -17.60
C LEU A 339 11.55 39.20 -17.11
N PRO A 340 12.18 40.01 -17.99
CA PRO A 340 12.47 41.39 -17.68
C PRO A 340 11.19 42.14 -17.25
N ALA A 341 11.27 42.96 -16.20
CA ALA A 341 10.12 43.66 -15.64
C ALA A 341 9.34 44.58 -16.61
N LYS A 342 9.92 44.87 -17.79
CA LYS A 342 9.32 45.68 -18.86
C LYS A 342 9.00 44.89 -20.12
N ALA A 343 9.02 43.55 -20.05
CA ALA A 343 8.64 42.74 -21.20
C ALA A 343 7.16 43.00 -21.52
N GLU A 344 6.91 43.39 -22.77
CA GLU A 344 5.59 43.54 -23.37
C GLU A 344 5.52 42.57 -24.55
N LEU A 345 4.38 41.89 -24.74
CA LEU A 345 4.12 40.93 -25.82
C LEU A 345 5.02 39.68 -25.81
N VAL A 346 4.71 38.73 -24.91
CA VAL A 346 5.40 37.43 -24.82
C VAL A 346 4.72 36.42 -25.74
N SER A 347 5.51 35.74 -26.59
CA SER A 347 5.02 34.62 -27.43
C SER A 347 5.94 33.41 -27.30
N VAL A 348 5.34 32.22 -27.30
CA VAL A 348 6.05 30.93 -27.37
C VAL A 348 6.01 30.47 -28.82
N ASN A 349 7.17 30.43 -29.48
CA ASN A 349 7.22 30.19 -30.93
C ASN A 349 7.22 28.70 -31.30
N GLU A 350 7.95 27.86 -30.58
CA GLU A 350 8.11 26.45 -30.93
C GLU A 350 8.41 25.62 -29.68
N ILE A 351 7.74 24.47 -29.55
CA ILE A 351 7.98 23.48 -28.50
C ILE A 351 8.41 22.20 -29.20
N GLU A 352 9.71 21.93 -29.20
CA GLU A 352 10.23 20.66 -29.71
C GLU A 352 10.20 19.62 -28.59
N LEU A 353 9.28 18.66 -28.71
CA LEU A 353 9.27 17.49 -27.83
C LEU A 353 10.26 16.47 -28.39
N SER A 354 11.42 16.32 -27.75
CA SER A 354 12.33 15.22 -28.03
C SER A 354 11.73 13.92 -27.49
N SER A 355 10.83 13.29 -28.27
CA SER A 355 10.40 11.94 -27.96
C SER A 355 11.56 10.97 -28.25
N GLY A 356 11.96 10.19 -27.24
CA GLY A 356 12.91 9.10 -27.44
C GLY A 356 12.49 8.21 -28.62
N GLU A 357 13.47 7.72 -29.38
CA GLU A 357 13.28 6.98 -30.63
C GLU A 357 12.09 6.00 -30.56
N GLY A 358 11.04 6.27 -31.35
CA GLY A 358 9.93 5.33 -31.59
C GLY A 358 8.54 5.76 -31.13
N VAL A 359 8.37 6.91 -30.47
CA VAL A 359 7.04 7.44 -30.13
C VAL A 359 6.68 8.61 -31.06
N PRO A 360 5.59 8.53 -31.85
CA PRO A 360 5.15 9.64 -32.69
C PRO A 360 4.80 10.85 -31.80
N PRO A 361 5.23 12.07 -32.16
CA PRO A 361 4.99 13.25 -31.34
C PRO A 361 3.48 13.52 -31.25
N SER A 362 2.92 13.40 -30.04
CA SER A 362 1.58 13.90 -29.74
C SER A 362 1.66 15.41 -29.56
N ARG A 363 0.89 16.15 -30.37
CA ARG A 363 0.82 17.61 -30.26
C ARG A 363 0.06 17.96 -28.96
N PRO A 364 0.63 18.77 -28.05
CA PRO A 364 -0.09 19.17 -26.84
C PRO A 364 -1.37 19.93 -27.22
N GLU A 365 -2.49 19.65 -26.53
CA GLU A 365 -3.81 20.14 -26.93
C GLU A 365 -4.06 21.62 -26.56
N GLU A 366 -3.38 22.17 -25.55
CA GLU A 366 -3.53 23.60 -25.22
C GLU A 366 -2.34 24.09 -24.36
N VAL A 367 -1.87 25.32 -24.59
CA VAL A 367 -0.87 25.99 -23.75
C VAL A 367 -1.53 27.19 -23.10
N VAL A 368 -1.75 27.12 -21.79
CA VAL A 368 -2.37 28.21 -21.01
C VAL A 368 -1.26 28.99 -20.31
N LEU A 369 -1.16 30.29 -20.61
CA LEU A 369 -0.25 31.22 -19.92
C LEU A 369 -1.04 31.97 -18.85
N SER A 370 -0.72 31.73 -17.59
CA SER A 370 -1.31 32.47 -16.46
C SER A 370 -0.28 33.45 -15.89
N PRO A 371 -0.49 34.77 -15.99
CA PRO A 371 0.41 35.74 -15.38
C PRO A 371 0.19 35.78 -13.86
N SER A 372 1.23 35.47 -13.07
CA SER A 372 1.28 35.82 -11.64
C SER A 372 2.21 37.03 -11.43
N GLY A 373 1.98 37.82 -10.38
CA GLY A 373 2.70 39.08 -10.12
C GLY A 373 4.23 38.98 -10.25
N ASN A 374 4.90 40.11 -10.56
CA ASN A 374 6.29 40.13 -11.05
C ASN A 374 6.54 39.09 -12.17
N GLN A 375 5.77 39.19 -13.25
CA GLN A 375 5.90 38.46 -14.53
C GLN A 375 6.49 37.04 -14.44
N VAL A 376 5.95 36.22 -13.54
CA VAL A 376 6.22 34.79 -13.49
C VAL A 376 5.14 34.10 -14.32
N PHE A 377 5.57 33.40 -15.38
CA PHE A 377 4.69 32.59 -16.21
C PHE A 377 4.78 31.14 -15.75
N GLU A 378 3.62 30.55 -15.50
CA GLU A 378 3.51 29.14 -15.16
C GLU A 378 2.99 28.36 -16.37
N TYR A 379 3.52 27.16 -16.55
CA TYR A 379 3.15 26.24 -17.61
C TYR A 379 2.83 24.87 -17.00
N GLU A 380 1.75 24.25 -17.50
CA GLU A 380 1.31 22.89 -17.14
C GLU A 380 1.16 22.06 -18.43
N ILE A 381 1.77 20.86 -18.45
CA ILE A 381 1.58 19.90 -19.55
C ILE A 381 0.42 18.98 -19.21
N THR A 382 -0.77 19.25 -19.72
CA THR A 382 -1.87 18.28 -19.69
C THR A 382 -1.62 17.22 -20.76
N LYS A 383 -1.62 15.95 -20.37
CA LYS A 383 -1.33 14.80 -21.23
C LYS A 383 -2.60 14.16 -21.78
#